data_AF-U4UPS2-F1
#
_entry.id   AF-U4UPS2-F1
#
_cell.length_a   1.000
_cell.length_b   1.000
_cell.length_c   1.000
_cell.angle_alpha   90.00
_cell.angle_beta   90.00
_cell.angle_gamma   90.00
#
_symmetry.space_group_name_H-M   'P 1'
#
loop_
_entity.id
_entity.type
_entity.pdbx_description
1 polymer ?
#
loop_
_entity_poly.entity_id
_entity_poly.type
_entity_poly.pdbx_seq_one_letter_code
_entity_poly.pdbx_strand_id
1 'polypeptide(L)'
;MTLERLLKKKKKLQAVISTARVYLEVKVVPNLIYAVKLLLRTAPQNASSESADDVPTLILFRTADQLDAEHLQALEHVLMLVCHLVHLQDAFLIHFCDAVLIINVFGLFNMLFALGKRRLRILLDLISILTHTLRKQPENAEIVAKILLVEDANQLHLGELMRNSHAGMRERCCHLLLMMGRHLPEASMQQLWSEEVQDTLEALVFDSIESVRNAAELAVIELKACKFYLKTSQC
;
A
#
# COMPACT_ATOMS: atom_id res chain seq x y z
N MET A 1 -28.64 27.85 -8.00
CA MET A 1 -27.25 27.66 -7.51
C MET A 1 -26.55 29.02 -7.63
N THR A 2 -26.33 29.76 -6.54
CA THR A 2 -25.97 31.20 -6.57
C THR A 2 -24.53 31.46 -7.03
N LEU A 3 -24.31 32.54 -7.79
CA LEU A 3 -23.01 32.98 -8.35
C LEU A 3 -21.89 33.05 -7.30
N GLU A 4 -22.22 33.45 -6.07
CA GLU A 4 -21.28 33.47 -4.93
C GLU A 4 -20.75 32.08 -4.55
N ARG A 5 -21.58 31.04 -4.62
CA ARG A 5 -21.16 29.65 -4.37
C ARG A 5 -20.19 29.17 -5.43
N LEU A 6 -20.37 29.60 -6.69
CA LEU A 6 -19.45 29.28 -7.79
C LEU A 6 -18.11 30.01 -7.62
N LEU A 7 -18.13 31.30 -7.25
CA LEU A 7 -16.90 32.06 -6.96
C LEU A 7 -16.12 31.48 -5.78
N LYS A 8 -16.80 31.06 -4.71
CA LYS A 8 -16.17 30.39 -3.56
C LYS A 8 -15.56 29.04 -3.94
N LYS A 9 -16.26 28.24 -4.76
CA LYS A 9 -15.72 26.99 -5.32
C LYS A 9 -14.49 27.24 -6.19
N LYS A 10 -14.54 28.25 -7.07
CA LYS A 10 -13.40 28.62 -7.95
C LYS A 10 -12.17 29.06 -7.15
N LYS A 11 -12.35 29.90 -6.12
CA LYS A 11 -11.24 30.32 -5.24
C LYS A 11 -10.64 29.15 -4.46
N LYS A 12 -11.47 28.24 -3.94
CA LYS A 12 -10.99 27.01 -3.27
C LYS A 12 -10.21 26.12 -4.22
N LEU A 13 -10.71 25.90 -5.43
CA LEU A 13 -10.04 25.10 -6.45
C LEU A 13 -8.67 25.70 -6.82
N GLN A 14 -8.62 27.02 -6.99
CA GLN A 14 -7.36 27.73 -7.28
C GLN A 14 -6.33 27.57 -6.15
N ALA A 15 -6.76 27.65 -4.89
CA ALA A 15 -5.88 27.45 -3.74
C ALA A 15 -5.33 26.02 -3.66
N VAL A 16 -6.16 25.01 -3.95
CA VAL A 16 -5.74 23.60 -4.00
C VAL A 16 -4.70 23.40 -5.11
N ILE A 17 -4.94 23.93 -6.30
CA ILE A 17 -4.01 23.84 -7.43
C ILE A 17 -2.67 24.52 -7.08
N SER A 18 -2.71 25.70 -6.46
CA SER A 18 -1.50 26.42 -6.04
C SER A 18 -0.70 25.61 -5.00
N THR A 19 -1.37 24.97 -4.05
CA THR A 19 -0.72 24.17 -3.00
C THR A 19 -0.10 22.90 -3.59
N ALA A 20 -0.83 22.20 -4.46
CA ALA A 20 -0.34 21.02 -5.15
C ALA A 20 0.91 21.32 -5.99
N ARG A 21 0.95 22.46 -6.69
CA ARG A 21 2.12 22.89 -7.45
C ARG A 21 3.35 23.07 -6.55
N VAL A 22 3.22 23.79 -5.43
CA VAL A 22 4.32 23.95 -4.47
C VAL A 22 4.78 22.60 -3.95
N TYR A 23 3.85 21.68 -3.67
CA TYR A 23 4.18 20.34 -3.17
C TYR A 23 4.94 19.49 -4.19
N LEU A 24 4.65 19.65 -5.48
CA LEU A 24 5.43 19.03 -6.56
C LEU A 24 6.84 19.64 -6.64
N GLU A 25 6.94 20.97 -6.63
CA GLU A 25 8.21 21.69 -6.72
C GLU A 25 9.17 21.31 -5.59
N VAL A 26 8.67 21.17 -4.35
CA VAL A 26 9.49 20.79 -3.19
C VAL A 26 9.57 19.28 -2.96
N LYS A 27 9.05 18.46 -3.88
CA LYS A 27 9.07 16.99 -3.81
C LYS A 27 8.56 16.43 -2.48
N VAL A 28 7.36 16.87 -2.06
CA VAL A 28 6.75 16.46 -0.77
C VAL A 28 6.66 14.95 -0.63
N VAL A 29 6.16 14.23 -1.65
CA VAL A 29 6.00 12.77 -1.56
C VAL A 29 7.34 12.06 -1.30
N PRO A 30 8.41 12.28 -2.10
CA PRO A 30 9.71 11.69 -1.82
C PRO A 30 10.26 12.02 -0.43
N ASN A 31 10.10 13.27 0.02
CA ASN A 31 10.54 13.70 1.34
C ASN A 31 9.77 12.98 2.47
N LEU A 32 8.46 12.77 2.29
CA LEU A 32 7.62 12.02 3.23
C LEU A 32 8.01 10.55 3.27
N ILE A 33 8.28 9.91 2.13
CA ILE A 33 8.76 8.52 2.08
C ILE A 33 10.12 8.38 2.77
N TYR A 34 11.02 9.34 2.55
CA TYR A 34 12.30 9.38 3.24
C TYR A 34 12.13 9.59 4.76
N ALA A 35 11.23 10.47 5.18
CA ALA A 35 10.92 10.67 6.60
C ALA A 35 10.39 9.39 7.26
N VAL A 36 9.54 8.62 6.56
CA VAL A 36 9.09 7.29 7.02
C VAL A 36 10.28 6.34 7.20
N LYS A 37 11.22 6.32 6.24
CA LYS A 37 12.45 5.53 6.37
C LYS A 37 13.27 5.92 7.60
N LEU A 38 13.42 7.22 7.88
CA LEU A 38 14.14 7.72 9.04
C LEU A 38 13.43 7.37 10.36
N LEU A 39 12.10 7.53 10.39
CA LEU A 39 11.26 7.21 11.55
C LEU A 39 11.39 5.74 11.96
N LEU A 40 11.50 4.85 10.96
CA LEU A 40 11.54 3.40 11.15
C LEU A 40 12.95 2.83 11.22
N ARG A 41 13.99 3.66 11.12
CA ARG A 41 15.37 3.21 11.30
C ARG A 41 15.63 2.93 12.78
N THR A 42 16.23 1.79 13.11
CA THR A 42 16.80 1.59 14.45
C THR A 42 18.18 2.24 14.51
N ALA A 43 18.51 2.89 15.62
CA ALA A 43 19.90 3.20 15.92
C ALA A 43 20.68 1.88 16.04
N PRO A 44 21.94 1.79 15.57
CA PRO A 44 22.76 0.61 15.82
C PRO A 44 22.91 0.43 17.33
N GLN A 45 22.21 -0.56 17.90
CA GLN A 45 22.44 -0.95 19.27
C GLN A 45 23.75 -1.76 19.32
N ASN A 46 24.70 -1.27 20.11
CA ASN A 46 26.02 -1.84 20.39
C ASN A 46 27.12 -1.58 19.35
N ALA A 47 27.53 -0.32 19.20
CA ALA A 47 28.92 0.02 18.89
C ALA A 47 29.69 0.22 20.21
N SER A 48 29.72 -0.82 21.04
CA SER A 48 30.60 -0.91 22.20
C SER A 48 31.37 -2.23 22.10
N SER A 49 32.16 -2.33 21.03
CA SER A 49 33.34 -3.20 20.92
C SER A 49 34.18 -2.64 19.78
N GLU A 50 35.34 -2.14 20.14
CA GLU A 50 36.40 -1.71 19.23
C GLU A 50 36.88 -2.92 18.41
N SER A 51 36.40 -3.07 17.19
CA SER A 51 37.11 -3.82 16.15
C SER A 51 36.62 -3.32 14.80
N ALA A 52 37.50 -2.56 14.14
CA ALA A 52 37.35 -2.13 12.78
C ALA A 52 37.36 -3.36 11.87
N ASP A 53 36.20 -3.66 11.27
CA ASP A 53 36.10 -4.40 10.02
C ASP A 53 34.87 -3.89 9.27
N ASP A 54 35.08 -3.57 7.99
CA ASP A 54 34.11 -3.04 7.02
C ASP A 54 32.97 -4.04 6.74
N VAL A 55 32.02 -4.15 7.67
CA VAL A 55 30.72 -4.78 7.40
C VAL A 55 29.76 -3.66 6.99
N PRO A 56 29.11 -3.72 5.81
CA PRO A 56 28.09 -2.75 5.44
C PRO A 56 27.07 -2.72 6.56
N THR A 57 26.90 -1.56 7.19
CA THR A 57 25.94 -1.39 8.29
C THR A 57 24.56 -1.73 7.72
N LEU A 58 24.11 -2.96 7.92
CA LEU A 58 22.77 -3.40 7.56
C LEU A 58 21.83 -2.43 8.28
N ILE A 59 21.12 -1.60 7.51
CA ILE A 59 20.14 -0.68 8.06
C ILE A 59 19.04 -1.56 8.63
N LEU A 60 19.10 -1.79 9.94
CA LEU A 60 18.05 -2.46 10.68
C LEU A 60 16.86 -1.49 10.77
N PHE A 61 15.69 -1.99 10.38
CA PHE A 61 14.42 -1.30 10.55
C PHE A 61 13.73 -1.81 11.79
N ARG A 62 12.94 -0.94 12.43
CA ARG A 62 12.07 -1.31 13.54
C ARG A 62 11.10 -2.38 13.06
N THR A 63 10.89 -3.41 13.87
CA THR A 63 9.78 -4.34 13.68
C THR A 63 8.46 -3.68 14.10
N ALA A 64 7.33 -4.20 13.64
CA ALA A 64 6.00 -3.67 13.99
C ALA A 64 5.78 -3.56 15.51
N ASP A 65 6.36 -4.47 16.30
CA ASP A 65 6.25 -4.50 17.76
C ASP A 65 7.08 -3.42 18.47
N GLN A 66 8.10 -2.88 17.81
CA GLN A 66 8.97 -1.82 18.32
C GLN A 66 8.40 -0.41 18.09
N LEU A 67 7.20 -0.30 17.50
CA LEU A 67 6.54 0.97 17.21
C LEU A 67 5.60 1.36 18.34
N ASP A 68 5.93 2.48 19.01
CA ASP A 68 5.08 3.09 20.03
C ASP A 68 3.94 3.92 19.41
N ALA A 69 3.14 4.55 20.27
CA ALA A 69 2.00 5.36 19.86
C ALA A 69 2.37 6.55 18.97
N GLU A 70 3.51 7.22 19.23
CA GLU A 70 3.96 8.39 18.50
C GLU A 70 4.43 8.01 17.09
N HIS A 71 5.23 6.95 16.97
CA HIS A 71 5.65 6.42 15.66
C HIS A 71 4.42 6.03 14.82
N LEU A 72 3.46 5.33 15.42
CA LEU A 72 2.25 4.91 14.73
C LEU A 72 1.37 6.09 14.30
N GLN A 73 1.24 7.11 15.15
CA GLN A 73 0.50 8.31 14.81
C GLN A 73 1.19 9.08 13.66
N ALA A 74 2.50 9.24 13.70
CA ALA A 74 3.26 9.90 12.64
C ALA A 74 3.10 9.15 11.30
N LEU A 75 3.24 7.83 11.30
CA LEU A 75 3.03 6.99 10.11
C LEU A 75 1.63 7.16 9.53
N GLU A 76 0.60 7.16 10.37
CA GLU A 76 -0.79 7.32 9.93
C GLU A 76 -0.99 8.66 9.21
N HIS A 77 -0.51 9.77 9.77
CA HIS A 77 -0.65 11.09 9.14
C HIS A 77 0.13 11.19 7.83
N VAL A 78 1.36 10.65 7.80
CA VAL A 78 2.18 10.68 6.60
C VAL A 78 1.55 9.85 5.48
N LEU A 79 1.13 8.62 5.76
CA LEU A 79 0.53 7.75 4.75
C LEU A 79 -0.85 8.25 4.31
N MET A 80 -1.63 8.84 5.20
CA MET A 80 -2.88 9.50 4.82
C MET A 80 -2.63 10.65 3.83
N LEU A 81 -1.62 11.49 4.10
CA LEU A 81 -1.27 12.60 3.22
C LEU A 81 -0.73 12.10 1.87
N VAL A 82 0.19 11.13 1.89
CA VAL A 82 0.72 10.51 0.66
C VAL A 82 -0.42 9.90 -0.15
N CYS A 83 -1.30 9.12 0.48
CA CYS A 83 -2.47 8.52 -0.15
C CYS A 83 -3.35 9.58 -0.82
N HIS A 84 -3.64 10.69 -0.13
CA HIS A 84 -4.37 11.81 -0.71
C HIS A 84 -3.67 12.40 -1.93
N LEU A 85 -2.37 12.69 -1.84
CA LEU A 85 -1.61 13.33 -2.91
C LEU A 85 -1.49 12.45 -4.16
N VAL A 86 -1.20 11.16 -4.02
CA VAL A 86 -1.09 10.26 -5.17
C VAL A 86 -2.44 10.09 -5.88
N HIS A 87 -3.56 10.21 -5.16
CA HIS A 87 -4.91 10.20 -5.76
C HIS A 87 -5.31 11.55 -6.36
N LEU A 88 -4.64 12.65 -5.98
CA LEU A 88 -4.95 13.98 -6.44
C LEU A 88 -4.42 14.25 -7.85
N GLN A 89 -3.20 13.80 -8.16
CA GLN A 89 -2.55 14.05 -9.45
C GLN A 89 -1.49 12.98 -9.75
N ASP A 90 -1.45 12.49 -11.00
CA ASP A 90 -0.54 11.43 -11.44
C ASP A 90 0.95 11.76 -11.20
N ALA A 91 1.34 13.05 -11.24
CA ALA A 91 2.71 13.48 -10.93
C ALA A 91 3.16 13.09 -9.50
N PHE A 92 2.25 13.12 -8.51
CA PHE A 92 2.57 12.65 -7.16
C PHE A 92 2.72 11.14 -7.09
N LEU A 93 1.93 10.39 -7.88
CA LEU A 93 2.06 8.94 -7.97
C LEU A 93 3.38 8.52 -8.63
N ILE A 94 3.81 9.24 -9.67
CA ILE A 94 5.14 9.05 -10.29
C ILE A 94 6.22 9.31 -9.24
N HIS A 95 6.14 10.44 -8.53
CA HIS A 95 7.08 10.75 -7.45
C HIS A 95 7.08 9.68 -6.34
N PHE A 96 5.94 9.06 -6.02
CA PHE A 96 5.86 7.95 -5.09
C PHE A 96 6.63 6.73 -5.61
N CYS A 97 6.37 6.31 -6.84
CA CYS A 97 7.04 5.16 -7.46
C CYS A 97 8.57 5.36 -7.50
N ASP A 98 9.02 6.53 -7.96
CA ASP A 98 10.44 6.90 -8.00
C ASP A 98 11.07 6.88 -6.61
N ALA A 99 10.39 7.46 -5.62
CA ALA A 99 10.87 7.50 -4.24
C ALA A 99 11.03 6.10 -3.65
N VAL A 100 10.07 5.21 -3.87
CA VAL A 100 10.14 3.82 -3.37
C VAL A 100 11.35 3.09 -3.94
N LEU A 101 11.58 3.24 -5.25
CA LEU A 101 12.68 2.61 -5.96
C LEU A 101 14.04 3.17 -5.51
N ILE A 102 14.20 4.49 -5.53
CA ILE A 102 15.48 5.17 -5.21
C ILE A 102 15.85 5.00 -3.73
N ILE A 103 14.88 5.10 -2.83
CA ILE A 103 15.13 5.03 -1.39
C ILE A 103 15.21 3.57 -0.92
N ASN A 104 14.74 2.61 -1.74
CA ASN A 104 14.72 1.18 -1.48
C ASN A 104 13.97 0.83 -0.17
N VAL A 105 12.66 1.14 -0.13
CA VAL A 105 11.79 0.96 1.06
C VAL A 105 10.79 -0.19 0.94
N PHE A 106 11.03 -1.16 0.04
CA PHE A 106 10.13 -2.30 -0.17
C PHE A 106 9.83 -3.07 1.13
N GLY A 107 10.88 -3.48 1.85
CA GLY A 107 10.76 -4.20 3.12
C GLY A 107 10.09 -3.39 4.23
N LEU A 108 10.28 -2.07 4.23
CA LEU A 108 9.61 -1.19 5.19
C LEU A 108 8.10 -1.21 4.97
N PHE A 109 7.65 -1.03 3.72
CA PHE A 109 6.22 -1.09 3.42
C PHE A 109 5.62 -2.47 3.63
N ASN A 110 6.38 -3.53 3.37
CA ASN A 110 5.96 -4.88 3.72
C ASN A 110 5.73 -5.02 5.23
N MET A 111 6.68 -4.58 6.07
CA MET A 111 6.57 -4.63 7.52
C MET A 111 5.31 -3.92 8.04
N LEU A 112 4.84 -2.85 7.38
CA LEU A 112 3.61 -2.17 7.80
C LEU A 112 2.39 -3.08 7.76
N PHE A 113 2.34 -4.12 6.91
CA PHE A 113 1.25 -5.09 6.92
C PHE A 113 1.17 -5.90 8.22
N ALA A 114 2.30 -6.09 8.91
CA ALA A 114 2.34 -6.74 10.21
C ALA A 114 1.70 -5.91 11.34
N LEU A 115 1.38 -4.63 11.10
CA LEU A 115 0.61 -3.84 12.07
C LEU A 115 -0.81 -4.40 12.24
N GLY A 116 -1.34 -5.12 11.25
CA GLY A 116 -2.64 -5.79 11.33
C GLY A 116 -3.74 -4.87 11.89
N LYS A 117 -4.42 -5.36 12.92
CA LYS A 117 -5.52 -4.62 13.59
C LYS A 117 -5.04 -3.43 14.43
N ARG A 118 -3.74 -3.30 14.76
CA ARG A 118 -3.23 -2.25 15.67
C ARG A 118 -3.38 -0.85 15.09
N ARG A 119 -3.28 -0.70 13.77
CA ARG A 119 -3.45 0.57 13.04
C ARG A 119 -4.06 0.35 11.67
N LEU A 120 -5.36 0.11 11.66
CA LEU A 120 -6.13 -0.16 10.45
C LEU A 120 -5.97 0.93 9.36
N ARG A 121 -5.90 2.21 9.76
CA ARG A 121 -5.81 3.33 8.82
C ARG A 121 -4.56 3.26 7.95
N ILE A 122 -3.41 2.93 8.55
CA ILE A 122 -2.14 2.74 7.83
C ILE A 122 -2.30 1.69 6.72
N LEU A 123 -2.90 0.54 7.05
CA LEU A 123 -3.11 -0.54 6.08
C LEU A 123 -4.05 -0.12 4.95
N LEU A 124 -5.15 0.56 5.30
CA LEU A 124 -6.11 1.04 4.32
C LEU A 124 -5.48 2.03 3.34
N ASP A 125 -4.67 2.96 3.83
CA ASP A 125 -3.98 3.94 3.00
C ASP A 125 -2.91 3.27 2.13
N LEU A 126 -2.14 2.33 2.69
CA LEU A 126 -1.15 1.56 1.93
C LEU A 126 -1.79 0.73 0.80
N ILE A 127 -2.82 -0.05 1.09
CA ILE A 127 -3.57 -0.83 0.08
C ILE A 127 -4.15 0.10 -0.99
N SER A 128 -4.67 1.26 -0.60
CA SER A 128 -5.20 2.23 -1.57
C SER A 128 -4.12 2.75 -2.50
N ILE A 129 -2.92 3.07 -1.97
CA ILE A 129 -1.78 3.51 -2.78
C ILE A 129 -1.36 2.41 -3.76
N LEU A 130 -1.17 1.17 -3.29
CA LEU A 130 -0.73 0.05 -4.15
C LEU A 130 -1.75 -0.27 -5.25
N THR A 131 -3.03 -0.31 -4.89
CA THR A 131 -4.14 -0.50 -5.85
C THR A 131 -4.14 0.61 -6.89
N HIS A 132 -3.92 1.85 -6.46
CA HIS A 132 -3.88 3.00 -7.34
C HIS A 132 -2.67 2.99 -8.27
N THR A 133 -1.49 2.57 -7.79
CA THR A 133 -0.30 2.34 -8.60
C THR A 133 -0.59 1.37 -9.73
N LEU A 134 -1.13 0.18 -9.44
CA LEU A 134 -1.47 -0.81 -10.47
C LEU A 134 -2.48 -0.28 -11.49
N ARG A 135 -3.46 0.51 -11.03
CA ARG A 135 -4.53 1.05 -11.89
C ARG A 135 -4.06 2.18 -12.82
N LYS A 136 -3.16 3.04 -12.35
CA LYS A 136 -2.77 4.29 -13.04
C LYS A 136 -1.37 4.28 -13.63
N GLN A 137 -0.52 3.39 -13.13
CA GLN A 137 0.87 3.22 -13.52
C GLN A 137 1.19 1.71 -13.58
N PRO A 138 0.50 0.91 -14.41
CA PRO A 138 0.72 -0.53 -14.50
C PRO A 138 2.16 -0.90 -14.89
N GLU A 139 2.91 0.00 -15.55
CA GLU A 139 4.35 -0.11 -15.80
C GLU A 139 5.18 -0.25 -14.52
N ASN A 140 4.65 0.23 -13.38
CA ASN A 140 5.25 0.14 -12.06
C ASN A 140 4.75 -1.07 -11.25
N ALA A 141 4.12 -2.07 -11.89
CA ALA A 141 3.64 -3.28 -11.22
C ALA A 141 4.73 -4.04 -10.46
N GLU A 142 5.98 -4.02 -10.94
CA GLU A 142 7.12 -4.65 -10.26
C GLU A 142 7.39 -4.04 -8.88
N ILE A 143 7.15 -2.73 -8.70
CA ILE A 143 7.27 -2.06 -7.40
C ILE A 143 6.29 -2.67 -6.41
N VAL A 144 5.03 -2.87 -6.83
CA VAL A 144 4.00 -3.46 -5.98
C VAL A 144 4.34 -4.91 -5.67
N ALA A 145 4.74 -5.71 -6.67
CA ALA A 145 5.19 -7.08 -6.44
C ALA A 145 6.32 -7.14 -5.41
N LYS A 146 7.36 -6.31 -5.55
CA LYS A 146 8.49 -6.24 -4.60
C LYS A 146 8.09 -5.83 -3.20
N ILE A 147 7.07 -4.98 -3.02
CA ILE A 147 6.54 -4.64 -1.69
C ILE A 147 5.81 -5.85 -1.10
N LEU A 148 5.03 -6.58 -1.89
CA LEU A 148 4.19 -7.67 -1.39
C LEU A 148 4.96 -8.98 -1.16
N LEU A 149 6.03 -9.21 -1.94
CA LEU A 149 6.81 -10.45 -2.00
C LEU A 149 8.20 -10.32 -1.37
N VAL A 150 8.37 -9.46 -0.37
CA VAL A 150 9.66 -9.33 0.33
C VAL A 150 9.97 -10.66 1.03
N GLU A 151 11.00 -11.36 0.55
CA GLU A 151 11.57 -12.52 1.22
C GLU A 151 12.12 -12.10 2.59
N ASP A 152 11.89 -12.91 3.63
CA ASP A 152 12.25 -12.68 5.04
C ASP A 152 11.42 -11.65 5.85
N ALA A 153 10.38 -11.06 5.27
CA ALA A 153 9.44 -10.21 6.01
C ALA A 153 8.17 -10.98 6.42
N ASN A 154 7.45 -10.46 7.43
CA ASN A 154 6.14 -10.98 7.83
C ASN A 154 5.23 -11.07 6.61
N GLN A 155 5.02 -12.29 6.11
CA GLN A 155 4.31 -12.50 4.86
C GLN A 155 2.94 -11.82 4.93
N LEU A 156 2.59 -11.09 3.87
CA LEU A 156 1.26 -10.52 3.73
C LEU A 156 0.23 -11.67 3.80
N HIS A 157 -0.50 -11.76 4.91
CA HIS A 157 -1.60 -12.70 5.04
C HIS A 157 -2.87 -12.08 4.43
N LEU A 158 -2.95 -12.10 3.10
CA LEU A 158 -4.03 -11.44 2.35
C LEU A 158 -5.41 -11.98 2.74
N GLY A 159 -5.54 -13.29 2.98
CA GLY A 159 -6.77 -13.90 3.48
C GLY A 159 -7.24 -13.31 4.81
N GLU A 160 -6.32 -13.04 5.75
CA GLU A 160 -6.66 -12.40 7.04
C GLU A 160 -7.15 -10.96 6.87
N LEU A 161 -6.54 -10.20 5.95
CA LEU A 161 -7.00 -8.84 5.64
C LEU A 161 -8.40 -8.86 5.02
N MET A 162 -8.69 -9.84 4.16
CA MET A 162 -9.99 -10.03 3.54
C MET A 162 -11.07 -10.50 4.53
N ARG A 163 -10.70 -11.18 5.62
CA ARG A 163 -11.61 -11.54 6.72
C ARG A 163 -11.69 -10.47 7.82
N ASN A 164 -11.15 -9.28 7.58
CA ASN A 164 -11.18 -8.20 8.58
C ASN A 164 -12.63 -7.76 8.87
N SER A 165 -12.93 -7.45 10.14
CA SER A 165 -14.27 -6.99 10.55
C SER A 165 -14.68 -5.67 9.88
N HIS A 166 -13.72 -4.84 9.47
CA HIS A 166 -13.97 -3.58 8.79
C HIS A 166 -14.28 -3.78 7.30
N ALA A 167 -15.51 -3.46 6.88
CA ALA A 167 -15.97 -3.64 5.51
C ALA A 167 -15.08 -2.96 4.46
N GLY A 168 -14.64 -1.72 4.73
CA GLY A 168 -13.75 -1.00 3.82
C GLY A 168 -12.34 -1.60 3.69
N MET A 169 -11.93 -2.51 4.59
CA MET A 169 -10.70 -3.29 4.38
C MET A 169 -10.96 -4.38 3.36
N ARG A 170 -12.03 -5.16 3.57
CA ARG A 170 -12.44 -6.24 2.67
C ARG A 170 -12.65 -5.75 1.24
N GLU A 171 -13.42 -4.68 1.07
CA GLU A 171 -13.66 -4.03 -0.23
C GLU A 171 -12.35 -3.64 -0.93
N ARG A 172 -11.43 -2.99 -0.20
CA ARG A 172 -10.14 -2.55 -0.76
C ARG A 172 -9.24 -3.73 -1.12
N CYS A 173 -9.24 -4.81 -0.34
CA CYS A 173 -8.51 -6.02 -0.68
C CYS A 173 -9.05 -6.66 -1.96
N CYS A 174 -10.38 -6.70 -2.16
CA CYS A 174 -10.96 -7.19 -3.42
C CYS A 174 -10.49 -6.36 -4.62
N HIS A 175 -10.47 -5.03 -4.50
CA HIS A 175 -9.95 -4.17 -5.56
C HIS A 175 -8.44 -4.33 -5.79
N LEU A 176 -7.65 -4.49 -4.73
CA LEU A 176 -6.23 -4.78 -4.85
C LEU A 176 -6.01 -6.08 -5.61
N LEU A 177 -6.69 -7.17 -5.22
CA LEU A 177 -6.63 -8.48 -5.88
C LEU A 177 -6.98 -8.41 -7.36
N LEU A 178 -8.06 -7.71 -7.69
CA LEU A 178 -8.47 -7.49 -9.08
C LEU A 178 -7.36 -6.78 -9.87
N MET A 179 -6.80 -5.70 -9.34
CA MET A 179 -5.71 -4.98 -10.01
C MET A 179 -4.43 -5.84 -10.10
N MET A 180 -4.14 -6.64 -9.08
CA MET A 180 -3.00 -7.55 -9.07
C MET A 180 -3.13 -8.59 -10.18
N GLY A 181 -4.28 -9.26 -10.31
CA GLY A 181 -4.48 -10.24 -11.38
C GLY A 181 -4.43 -9.66 -12.79
N ARG A 182 -4.75 -8.37 -12.96
CA ARG A 182 -4.66 -7.67 -14.24
C ARG A 182 -3.25 -7.24 -14.62
N HIS A 183 -2.39 -6.93 -13.65
CA HIS A 183 -1.16 -6.19 -13.90
C HIS A 183 0.12 -6.81 -13.34
N LEU A 184 0.05 -7.66 -12.31
CA LEU A 184 1.23 -8.35 -11.81
C LEU A 184 1.65 -9.48 -12.75
N PRO A 185 2.96 -9.78 -12.83
CA PRO A 185 3.44 -10.97 -13.52
C PRO A 185 2.80 -12.25 -12.95
N GLU A 186 2.54 -13.23 -13.82
CA GLU A 186 1.88 -14.48 -13.42
C GLU A 186 2.64 -15.21 -12.29
N ALA A 187 3.98 -15.18 -12.31
CA ALA A 187 4.80 -15.78 -11.26
C ALA A 187 4.58 -15.12 -9.89
N SER A 188 4.46 -13.79 -9.85
CA SER A 188 4.17 -13.05 -8.61
C SER A 188 2.75 -13.36 -8.11
N MET A 189 1.77 -13.47 -9.01
CA MET A 189 0.42 -13.88 -8.64
C MET A 189 0.39 -15.29 -8.07
N GLN A 190 1.13 -16.25 -8.65
CA GLN A 190 1.17 -17.62 -8.14
C GLN A 190 1.76 -17.73 -6.73
N GLN A 191 2.66 -16.81 -6.34
CA GLN A 191 3.19 -16.77 -4.98
C GLN A 191 2.21 -16.16 -3.96
N LEU A 192 1.39 -15.19 -4.38
CA LEU A 192 0.43 -14.51 -3.51
C LEU A 192 -0.93 -15.21 -3.46
N TRP A 193 -1.25 -16.04 -4.46
CA TRP A 193 -2.52 -16.73 -4.59
C TRP A 193 -2.50 -18.07 -3.85
N SER A 194 -3.48 -18.26 -2.97
CA SER A 194 -3.69 -19.51 -2.23
C SER A 194 -5.16 -19.90 -2.24
N GLU A 195 -5.45 -21.17 -1.91
CA GLU A 195 -6.82 -21.66 -1.72
C GLU A 195 -7.58 -20.81 -0.71
N GLU A 196 -6.93 -20.45 0.41
CA GLU A 196 -7.50 -19.57 1.42
C GLU A 196 -7.93 -18.20 0.86
N VAL A 197 -7.10 -17.59 0.00
CA VAL A 197 -7.41 -16.30 -0.64
C VAL A 197 -8.56 -16.46 -1.62
N GLN A 198 -8.58 -17.54 -2.40
CA GLN A 198 -9.65 -17.85 -3.33
C GLN A 198 -10.99 -18.04 -2.61
N ASP A 199 -11.04 -18.93 -1.63
CA ASP A 199 -12.25 -19.25 -0.87
C ASP A 199 -12.78 -18.00 -0.15
N THR A 200 -11.86 -17.22 0.44
CA THR A 200 -12.25 -15.96 1.08
C THR A 200 -12.83 -14.99 0.06
N LEU A 201 -12.24 -14.86 -1.13
CA LEU A 201 -12.77 -13.98 -2.18
C LEU A 201 -14.16 -14.40 -2.64
N GLU A 202 -14.37 -15.69 -2.89
CA GLU A 202 -15.66 -16.23 -3.33
C GLU A 202 -16.73 -16.09 -2.24
N ALA A 203 -16.36 -16.27 -0.97
CA ALA A 203 -17.28 -16.05 0.16
C ALA A 203 -17.73 -14.57 0.27
N LEU A 204 -16.86 -13.61 -0.07
CA LEU A 204 -17.19 -12.17 0.00
C LEU A 204 -18.24 -11.73 -1.01
N VAL A 205 -18.53 -12.53 -2.05
CA VAL A 205 -19.67 -12.31 -2.95
C VAL A 205 -21.00 -12.32 -2.18
N PHE A 206 -21.05 -13.00 -1.03
CA PHE A 206 -22.21 -13.08 -0.15
C PHE A 206 -22.10 -12.19 1.09
N ASP A 207 -21.16 -11.24 1.14
CA ASP A 207 -20.99 -10.33 2.28
C ASP A 207 -22.27 -9.53 2.56
N SER A 208 -22.56 -9.25 3.83
CA SER A 208 -23.69 -8.39 4.22
C SER A 208 -23.65 -6.97 3.63
N ILE A 209 -22.45 -6.45 3.33
CA ILE A 209 -22.23 -5.09 2.85
C ILE A 209 -22.16 -5.07 1.31
N GLU A 210 -23.02 -4.25 0.70
CA GLU A 210 -23.15 -4.18 -0.76
C GLU A 210 -21.87 -3.78 -1.49
N SER A 211 -21.12 -2.79 -0.98
CA SER A 211 -19.87 -2.37 -1.63
C SER A 211 -18.82 -3.48 -1.65
N VAL A 212 -18.76 -4.30 -0.59
CA VAL A 212 -17.87 -5.46 -0.52
C VAL A 212 -18.29 -6.53 -1.52
N ARG A 213 -19.59 -6.86 -1.60
CA ARG A 213 -20.11 -7.81 -2.58
C ARG A 213 -19.79 -7.38 -4.01
N ASN A 214 -20.08 -6.13 -4.36
CA ASN A 214 -19.84 -5.59 -5.70
C ASN A 214 -18.34 -5.66 -6.08
N ALA A 215 -17.45 -5.34 -5.13
CA ALA A 215 -16.01 -5.43 -5.34
C ALA A 215 -15.54 -6.89 -5.49
N ALA A 216 -16.08 -7.80 -4.69
CA ALA A 216 -15.77 -9.23 -4.72
C ALA A 216 -16.27 -9.88 -6.01
N GLU A 217 -17.52 -9.63 -6.42
CA GLU A 217 -18.10 -10.13 -7.67
C GLU A 217 -17.27 -9.72 -8.88
N LEU A 218 -16.90 -8.44 -8.97
CA LEU A 218 -16.06 -7.95 -10.05
C LEU A 218 -14.69 -8.66 -10.06
N ALA A 219 -14.08 -8.82 -8.89
CA ALA A 219 -12.80 -9.52 -8.76
C ALA A 219 -12.92 -11.00 -9.17
N VAL A 220 -13.93 -11.73 -8.70
CA VAL A 220 -14.14 -13.15 -9.03
C VAL A 220 -14.35 -13.34 -10.53
N ILE A 221 -15.22 -12.54 -11.16
CA ILE A 221 -15.51 -12.64 -12.59
C ILE A 221 -14.24 -12.52 -13.43
N GLU A 222 -13.40 -11.55 -13.11
CA GLU A 222 -12.18 -11.27 -13.87
C GLU A 222 -11.08 -12.28 -13.58
N LEU A 223 -10.85 -12.60 -12.29
CA LEU A 223 -9.75 -13.48 -11.89
C LEU A 223 -9.98 -14.94 -12.31
N LYS A 224 -11.25 -15.38 -12.48
CA LYS A 224 -11.58 -16.70 -13.04
C LYS A 224 -11.06 -16.91 -14.46
N ALA A 225 -10.80 -15.84 -15.21
CA ALA A 225 -10.19 -15.93 -16.53
C ALA A 225 -8.66 -16.13 -16.47
N CYS A 226 -8.04 -15.96 -15.30
CA CYS A 226 -6.60 -16.08 -15.11
C CYS A 226 -6.16 -17.53 -14.84
N LYS A 227 -4.99 -17.92 -15.39
CA LYS A 227 -4.46 -19.29 -15.27
C LYS A 227 -4.18 -19.73 -13.83
N PHE A 228 -3.73 -18.81 -12.98
CA PHE A 228 -3.42 -19.12 -11.57
C PHE A 228 -4.67 -19.54 -10.77
N TYR A 229 -5.85 -19.08 -11.18
CA TYR A 229 -7.13 -19.39 -10.52
C TYR A 229 -7.55 -20.85 -10.73
N LEU A 230 -7.29 -21.39 -11.92
CA LEU A 230 -7.70 -22.75 -12.28
C LEU A 230 -6.84 -23.84 -11.62
N LYS A 231 -5.59 -23.51 -11.25
CA LYS A 231 -4.65 -24.46 -10.64
C LYS A 231 -5.05 -24.85 -9.22
N THR A 232 -5.71 -23.95 -8.50
CA THR A 232 -6.12 -24.17 -7.10
C THR A 232 -7.35 -25.06 -6.99
N SER A 233 -8.20 -25.12 -8.03
CA SER A 233 -9.39 -25.99 -8.07
C SER A 233 -9.09 -27.45 -8.48
N GLN A 234 -7.82 -27.82 -8.67
CA GLN A 234 -7.37 -29.14 -9.11
C GLN A 234 -6.50 -29.88 -8.09
N CYS A 235 -6.36 -29.35 -6.87
CA CYS A 235 -5.67 -29.99 -5.75
C CYS A 235 -6.66 -30.52 -4.73
#